data_AF-A0A1G7C7K2-F1
#
_entry.id   AF-A0A1G7C7K2-F1
#
_cell.length_a   1.000
_cell.length_b   1.000
_cell.length_c   1.000
_cell.angle_alpha   90.00
_cell.angle_beta   90.00
_cell.angle_gamma   90.00
#
_symmetry.space_group_name_H-M   'P 1'
#
loop_
_entity.id
_entity.type
_entity.pdbx_description
1 polymer ?
#
loop_
_entity_poly.entity_id
_entity_poly.type
_entity_poly.pdbx_seq_one_letter_code
_entity_poly.pdbx_strand_id
1 'polypeptide(L)'
;MVFLLADIAYGFHLIPSHWVCHSWIGSIVLLVLMSSIFGYGYWKYNQKARVSLDIVTAKKLERPLMIVLLSDLHLGYHNRASELKRWINMINKENPDLVLIGGDIIDRSIRPLVHDGMAEMLRQINAPVFACLGNHEYYASSKENQKNSIKRRIFTFCVMKP
;
A
#
# COMPACT_ATOMS: atom_id res chain seq x y z
N MET A 1 -14.26 -20.20 12.88
CA MET A 1 -13.61 -21.53 12.90
C MET A 1 -13.32 -22.03 14.32
N VAL A 2 -12.72 -21.24 15.23
CA VAL A 2 -12.46 -21.66 16.63
C VAL A 2 -13.73 -21.99 17.42
N PHE A 3 -14.78 -21.17 17.29
CA PHE A 3 -16.08 -21.46 17.94
C PHE A 3 -16.75 -22.73 17.41
N LEU A 4 -16.71 -22.96 16.09
CA LEU A 4 -17.23 -24.19 15.48
C LEU A 4 -16.50 -25.44 15.98
N LEU A 5 -15.17 -25.36 16.19
CA LEU A 5 -14.40 -26.46 16.78
C LEU A 5 -14.72 -26.66 18.27
N ALA A 6 -14.95 -25.58 19.03
CA ALA A 6 -15.39 -25.65 20.42
C ALA A 6 -16.80 -26.25 20.53
N ASP A 7 -17.71 -25.91 19.63
CA ASP A 7 -19.08 -26.45 19.55
C ASP A 7 -19.07 -27.94 19.17
N ILE A 8 -18.19 -28.34 18.24
CA ILE A 8 -17.98 -29.75 17.88
C ILE A 8 -17.41 -30.54 19.06
N ALA A 9 -16.36 -30.02 19.72
CA ALA A 9 -15.74 -30.67 20.88
C ALA A 9 -16.71 -30.77 22.08
N TYR A 10 -17.58 -29.78 22.25
CA TYR A 10 -18.70 -29.82 23.19
C TYR A 10 -19.70 -30.92 22.82
N GLY A 11 -20.09 -31.04 21.54
CA GLY A 11 -20.96 -32.11 21.05
C GLY A 11 -20.41 -33.52 21.32
N PHE A 12 -19.08 -33.69 21.25
CA PHE A 12 -18.38 -34.93 21.61
C PHE A 12 -18.13 -35.10 23.11
N HIS A 13 -18.64 -34.22 23.98
CA HIS A 13 -18.46 -34.25 25.44
C HIS A 13 -16.98 -34.22 25.88
N LEU A 14 -16.08 -33.73 25.02
CA LEU A 14 -14.66 -33.61 25.31
C LEU A 14 -14.35 -32.41 26.21
N ILE A 15 -15.29 -31.47 26.34
CA ILE A 15 -15.15 -30.24 27.13
C ILE A 15 -16.39 -30.05 28.02
N PRO A 16 -16.24 -29.70 29.32
CA PRO A 16 -17.36 -29.48 30.22
C PRO A 16 -18.29 -28.34 29.76
N SER A 17 -19.61 -28.50 29.93
CA SER A 17 -20.65 -27.53 29.51
C SER A 17 -20.49 -26.12 30.10
N HIS A 18 -19.92 -25.99 31.29
CA HIS A 18 -19.68 -24.70 31.95
C HIS A 18 -18.50 -23.90 31.36
N TRP A 19 -17.67 -24.51 30.51
CA TRP A 19 -16.61 -23.80 29.78
C TRP A 19 -17.14 -23.10 28.51
N VAL A 20 -18.28 -23.56 28.00
CA VAL A 20 -18.86 -23.12 26.71
C VAL A 20 -20.05 -22.18 26.95
N CYS A 21 -20.87 -22.45 27.97
CA CYS A 21 -21.94 -21.56 28.40
C CYS A 21 -21.43 -20.51 29.41
N HIS A 22 -21.56 -19.21 29.08
CA HIS A 22 -21.22 -18.06 29.96
C HIS A 22 -19.73 -17.86 30.30
N SER A 23 -18.80 -18.30 29.46
CA SER A 23 -17.36 -18.10 29.70
C SER A 23 -16.90 -16.70 29.26
N TRP A 24 -17.10 -15.71 30.13
CA TRP A 24 -16.49 -14.38 30.01
C TRP A 24 -14.96 -14.46 29.88
N ILE A 25 -14.34 -15.50 30.46
CA ILE A 25 -12.92 -15.83 30.32
C ILE A 25 -12.58 -16.14 28.85
N GLY A 26 -13.38 -16.98 28.17
CA GLY A 26 -13.19 -17.28 26.75
C GLY A 26 -13.33 -16.03 25.86
N SER A 27 -14.31 -15.17 26.15
CA SER A 27 -14.47 -13.89 25.46
C SER A 27 -13.26 -12.97 25.66
N ILE A 28 -12.70 -12.89 26.88
CA ILE A 28 -11.49 -12.11 27.16
C ILE A 28 -10.29 -12.68 26.42
N VAL A 29 -10.08 -14.01 26.45
CA VAL A 29 -8.96 -14.65 25.74
C VAL A 29 -9.02 -14.37 24.25
N LEU A 30 -10.19 -14.45 23.63
CA LEU A 30 -10.38 -14.15 22.22
C LEU A 30 -10.17 -12.67 21.90
N LEU A 31 -10.69 -11.77 22.74
CA LEU A 31 -10.48 -10.34 22.59
C LEU A 31 -8.99 -9.98 22.66
N VAL A 32 -8.26 -10.54 23.64
CA VAL A 32 -6.82 -10.33 23.80
C VAL A 32 -6.07 -10.90 22.60
N LEU A 33 -6.41 -12.12 22.16
CA LEU A 33 -5.78 -12.74 20.99
C LEU A 33 -6.01 -11.91 19.72
N MET A 34 -7.26 -11.52 19.43
CA MET A 34 -7.59 -10.67 18.28
C MET A 34 -6.85 -9.34 18.36
N SER A 35 -6.92 -8.64 19.50
CA SER A 35 -6.24 -7.37 19.70
C SER A 35 -4.73 -7.48 19.52
N SER A 36 -4.13 -8.60 19.96
CA SER A 36 -2.70 -8.86 19.78
C SER A 36 -2.34 -9.09 18.31
N ILE A 37 -3.15 -9.87 17.57
CA ILE A 37 -2.94 -10.12 16.14
C ILE A 37 -3.09 -8.83 15.33
N PHE A 38 -4.16 -8.06 15.56
CA PHE A 38 -4.37 -6.79 14.87
C PHE A 38 -3.34 -5.74 15.27
N GLY A 39 -2.96 -5.67 16.55
CA GLY A 39 -1.92 -4.78 17.04
C GLY A 39 -0.55 -5.09 16.42
N TYR A 40 -0.18 -6.37 16.38
CA TYR A 40 1.04 -6.82 15.71
C TYR A 40 1.01 -6.56 14.20
N GLY A 41 -0.12 -6.86 13.55
CA GLY A 41 -0.32 -6.59 12.12
C GLY A 41 -0.21 -5.11 11.79
N TYR A 42 -0.82 -4.23 12.59
CA TYR A 42 -0.73 -2.78 12.45
C TYR A 42 0.70 -2.27 12.66
N TRP A 43 1.38 -2.78 13.69
CA TRP A 43 2.79 -2.46 13.94
C TRP A 43 3.67 -2.86 12.75
N LYS A 44 3.48 -4.08 12.22
CA LYS A 44 4.23 -4.57 11.05
C LYS A 44 3.91 -3.78 9.79
N TYR A 45 2.65 -3.44 9.55
CA TYR A 45 2.22 -2.59 8.43
C TYR A 45 2.88 -1.20 8.44
N ASN A 46 3.12 -0.65 9.62
CA ASN A 46 3.81 0.64 9.77
C ASN A 46 5.33 0.55 9.62
N GLN A 47 5.90 -0.65 9.70
CA GLN A 47 7.31 -0.93 9.40
C GLN A 47 7.55 -1.17 7.92
N LYS A 48 7.30 -0.13 7.11
CA LYS A 48 7.65 -0.12 5.69
C LYS A 48 9.17 -0.12 5.56
N ALA A 49 9.71 -1.14 4.89
CA ALA A 49 11.15 -1.36 4.74
C ALA A 49 11.56 -1.24 3.28
N ARG A 50 12.78 -0.73 3.06
CA ARG A 50 13.45 -0.77 1.76
C ARG A 50 13.79 -2.22 1.42
N VAL A 51 13.43 -2.68 0.23
CA VAL A 51 13.82 -3.99 -0.30
C VAL A 51 14.74 -3.73 -1.50
N SER A 52 16.00 -4.17 -1.41
CA SER A 52 16.94 -4.14 -2.54
C SER A 52 16.91 -5.43 -3.31
N LEU A 53 16.92 -5.31 -4.63
CA LEU A 53 17.04 -6.41 -5.57
C LEU A 53 18.22 -6.10 -6.49
N ASP A 54 19.25 -6.95 -6.44
CA ASP A 54 20.40 -6.85 -7.34
C ASP A 54 20.14 -7.69 -8.57
N ILE A 55 19.87 -7.01 -9.69
CA ILE A 55 19.57 -7.66 -10.97
C ILE A 55 20.83 -7.67 -11.82
N VAL A 56 21.36 -8.87 -12.10
CA VAL A 56 22.50 -9.06 -13.01
C VAL A 56 21.97 -9.24 -14.43
N THR A 57 22.52 -8.48 -15.37
CA THR A 57 22.18 -8.57 -16.79
C THR A 57 23.40 -8.93 -17.62
N ALA A 58 23.21 -9.72 -18.67
CA ALA A 58 24.26 -10.05 -19.64
C ALA A 58 24.61 -8.86 -20.55
N LYS A 59 23.72 -7.85 -20.64
CA LYS A 59 23.98 -6.64 -21.43
C LYS A 59 24.98 -5.75 -20.69
N LYS A 60 25.98 -5.25 -21.43
CA LYS A 60 26.95 -4.31 -20.89
C LYS A 60 26.27 -2.98 -20.56
N LEU A 61 26.33 -2.59 -19.29
CA LEU A 61 25.96 -1.26 -18.83
C LEU A 61 27.25 -0.41 -18.70
N GLU A 62 27.15 0.88 -18.97
CA GLU A 62 28.28 1.81 -18.79
C GLU A 62 28.63 1.97 -17.30
N ARG A 63 27.60 1.93 -16.43
CA ARG A 63 27.72 1.90 -14.98
C ARG A 63 26.51 1.17 -14.36
N PRO A 64 26.60 0.74 -13.09
CA PRO A 64 25.42 0.25 -12.37
C PRO A 64 24.29 1.29 -12.38
N LEU A 65 23.05 0.80 -12.55
CA LEU A 65 21.85 1.63 -12.53
C LEU A 65 21.10 1.39 -11.23
N MET A 66 20.69 2.48 -10.58
CA MET A 66 19.81 2.43 -9.42
C MET A 66 18.40 2.84 -9.81
N ILE A 67 17.47 1.88 -9.75
CA ILE A 67 16.07 2.09 -10.09
C ILE A 67 15.24 1.87 -8.84
N VAL A 68 14.40 2.85 -8.49
CA VAL A 68 13.43 2.71 -7.41
C VAL A 68 12.06 2.43 -8.01
N LEU A 69 11.45 1.32 -7.60
CA LEU A 69 10.11 0.91 -8.02
C LEU A 69 9.11 1.13 -6.89
N LEU A 70 7.98 1.74 -7.22
CA LEU A 70 6.83 1.96 -6.35
C LEU A 70 5.59 1.39 -7.04
N SER A 71 4.61 0.93 -6.27
CA SER A 71 3.31 0.49 -6.79
C SER A 71 2.27 0.59 -5.66
N ASP A 72 0.99 0.57 -6.02
CA ASP A 72 -0.13 0.45 -5.07
C ASP A 72 -0.07 1.51 -3.97
N LEU A 73 0.22 2.76 -4.39
CA LEU A 73 0.35 3.89 -3.48
C LEU A 73 -0.99 4.25 -2.84
N HIS A 74 -2.12 4.01 -3.51
CA HIS A 74 -3.48 4.28 -3.02
C HIS A 74 -3.58 5.59 -2.22
N LEU A 75 -3.10 6.68 -2.83
CA LEU A 75 -3.04 7.98 -2.19
C LEU A 75 -4.45 8.46 -1.84
N GLY A 76 -4.57 9.07 -0.65
CA GLY A 76 -5.83 9.58 -0.12
C GLY A 76 -6.16 9.00 1.25
N TYR A 77 -7.19 8.16 1.31
CA TYR A 77 -7.74 7.68 2.58
C TYR A 77 -6.76 6.78 3.34
N HIS A 78 -6.14 5.84 2.62
CA HIS A 78 -5.19 4.88 3.19
C HIS A 78 -3.82 5.53 3.39
N ASN A 79 -3.29 6.17 2.35
CA ASN A 79 -1.95 6.75 2.37
C ASN A 79 -2.02 8.27 2.24
N ARG A 80 -1.71 8.95 3.36
CA ARG A 80 -1.82 10.41 3.49
C ARG A 80 -0.57 11.13 2.99
N ALA A 81 -0.70 12.46 2.84
CA ALA A 81 0.37 13.37 2.42
C ALA A 81 1.67 13.20 3.22
N SER A 82 1.56 12.99 4.54
CA SER A 82 2.72 12.79 5.42
C SER A 82 3.50 11.52 5.10
N GLU A 83 2.80 10.42 4.78
CA GLU A 83 3.42 9.15 4.39
C GLU A 83 4.10 9.28 3.03
N LEU A 84 3.42 9.89 2.05
CA LEU A 84 4.02 10.16 0.74
C LEU A 84 5.29 11.02 0.86
N LYS A 85 5.26 12.08 1.67
CA LYS A 85 6.44 12.92 1.93
C LYS A 85 7.59 12.12 2.54
N ARG A 86 7.30 11.21 3.48
CA ARG A 86 8.30 10.30 4.05
C ARG A 86 8.89 9.40 2.97
N TRP A 87 8.08 8.83 2.09
CA TRP A 87 8.56 7.98 1.00
C TRP A 87 9.44 8.75 0.02
N ILE A 88 9.03 9.96 -0.41
CA ILE A 88 9.84 10.82 -1.29
C ILE A 88 11.21 11.10 -0.68
N ASN A 89 11.27 11.42 0.62
CA ASN A 89 12.54 11.61 1.31
C ASN A 89 13.41 10.36 1.32
N MET A 90 12.82 9.17 1.44
CA MET A 90 13.55 7.90 1.35
C MET A 90 14.06 7.66 -0.07
N ILE A 91 13.20 7.83 -1.07
CA ILE A 91 13.53 7.68 -2.50
C ILE A 91 14.69 8.60 -2.87
N ASN A 92 14.61 9.89 -2.52
CA ASN A 92 15.66 10.85 -2.85
C ASN A 92 17.00 10.55 -2.16
N LYS A 93 17.00 9.93 -0.98
CA LYS A 93 18.24 9.50 -0.30
C LYS A 93 18.96 8.37 -1.02
N GLU A 94 18.25 7.57 -1.82
CA GLU A 94 18.86 6.53 -2.65
C GLU A 94 19.66 7.14 -3.82
N ASN A 95 19.39 8.40 -4.20
CA ASN A 95 19.93 9.02 -5.43
C ASN A 95 19.69 8.14 -6.67
N PRO A 96 18.42 7.76 -6.97
CA PRO A 96 18.13 6.86 -8.06
C PRO A 96 18.37 7.52 -9.42
N ASP A 97 18.76 6.72 -10.40
CA ASP A 97 18.82 7.13 -11.80
C ASP A 97 17.42 7.23 -12.42
N LEU A 98 16.47 6.47 -11.87
CA LEU A 98 15.12 6.34 -12.38
C LEU A 98 14.14 5.94 -11.28
N VAL A 99 12.94 6.52 -11.31
CA VAL A 99 11.82 6.06 -10.48
C VAL A 99 10.71 5.54 -11.37
N LEU A 100 10.22 4.34 -11.06
CA LEU A 100 9.11 3.70 -11.75
C LEU A 100 7.91 3.59 -10.80
N ILE A 101 6.73 3.92 -11.28
CA ILE A 101 5.46 3.75 -10.57
C ILE A 101 4.56 2.77 -11.34
N GLY A 102 4.35 1.60 -10.76
CA GLY A 102 3.69 0.43 -11.36
C GLY A 102 2.16 0.49 -11.44
N GLY A 103 1.54 1.60 -11.06
CA GLY A 103 0.08 1.77 -11.05
C GLY A 103 -0.50 1.95 -9.65
N ASP A 104 -1.83 2.04 -9.59
CA ASP A 104 -2.63 2.24 -8.37
C ASP A 104 -2.08 3.39 -7.50
N ILE A 105 -1.83 4.53 -8.16
CA ILE A 105 -1.36 5.77 -7.54
C ILE A 105 -2.45 6.36 -6.67
N ILE A 106 -3.66 6.41 -7.22
CA ILE A 106 -4.87 6.83 -6.51
C ILE A 106 -5.79 5.63 -6.36
N ASP A 107 -6.72 5.75 -5.42
CA ASP A 107 -7.90 4.90 -5.41
C ASP A 107 -8.90 5.39 -6.49
N ARG A 108 -10.13 5.67 -6.09
CA ARG A 108 -11.23 6.04 -7.00
C ARG A 108 -11.45 7.55 -7.06
N SER A 109 -10.48 8.33 -6.60
CA SER A 109 -10.61 9.79 -6.49
C SER A 109 -9.29 10.47 -6.80
N ILE A 110 -9.35 11.46 -7.70
CA ILE A 110 -8.20 12.32 -8.02
C ILE A 110 -7.97 13.42 -6.97
N ARG A 111 -8.89 13.55 -5.99
CA ARG A 111 -8.82 14.57 -4.95
C ARG A 111 -7.46 14.63 -4.23
N PRO A 112 -6.81 13.51 -3.87
CA PRO A 112 -5.52 13.55 -3.17
C PRO A 112 -4.43 14.25 -4.00
N LEU A 113 -4.42 14.02 -5.31
CA LEU A 113 -3.46 14.66 -6.20
C LEU A 113 -3.71 16.17 -6.34
N VAL A 114 -4.99 16.57 -6.48
CA VAL A 114 -5.36 17.96 -6.82
C VAL A 114 -5.56 18.85 -5.60
N HIS A 115 -6.25 18.36 -4.57
CA HIS A 115 -6.65 19.13 -3.40
C HIS A 115 -5.70 18.94 -2.22
N ASP A 116 -5.12 17.74 -2.05
CA ASP A 116 -4.22 17.46 -0.93
C ASP A 116 -2.75 17.71 -1.30
N GLY A 117 -2.49 18.32 -2.47
CA GLY A 117 -1.15 18.72 -2.93
C GLY A 117 -0.22 17.55 -3.26
N MET A 118 -0.73 16.32 -3.35
CA MET A 118 0.13 15.14 -3.53
C MET A 118 0.77 15.06 -4.91
N ALA A 119 0.17 15.67 -5.93
CA ALA A 119 0.80 15.84 -7.23
C ALA A 119 2.11 16.62 -7.14
N GLU A 120 2.12 17.75 -6.41
CA GLU A 120 3.32 18.57 -6.23
C GLU A 120 4.36 17.90 -5.36
N MET A 121 3.95 17.07 -4.40
CA MET A 121 4.89 16.22 -3.66
C MET A 121 5.58 15.20 -4.57
N LEU A 122 4.85 14.53 -5.47
CA LEU A 122 5.47 13.59 -6.42
C LEU A 122 6.53 14.25 -7.31
N ARG A 123 6.37 15.54 -7.66
CA ARG A 123 7.38 16.31 -8.40
C ARG A 123 8.66 16.61 -7.62
N GLN A 124 8.67 16.39 -6.30
CA GLN A 124 9.86 16.56 -5.45
C GLN A 124 10.80 15.35 -5.51
N ILE A 125 10.46 14.31 -6.29
CA ILE A 125 11.37 13.21 -6.57
C ILE A 125 12.54 13.73 -7.43
N ASN A 126 13.77 13.51 -6.97
CA ASN A 126 15.00 14.02 -7.57
C ASN A 126 15.56 13.07 -8.65
N ALA A 127 14.68 12.53 -9.50
CA ALA A 127 15.02 11.65 -10.60
C ALA A 127 13.89 11.67 -11.65
N PRO A 128 14.16 11.25 -12.90
CA PRO A 128 13.11 11.00 -13.88
C PRO A 128 12.10 9.98 -13.33
N VAL A 129 10.81 10.28 -13.47
CA VAL A 129 9.71 9.42 -13.02
C VAL A 129 8.94 8.92 -14.23
N PHE A 130 8.70 7.61 -14.29
CA PHE A 130 7.79 6.99 -15.25
C PHE A 130 6.70 6.25 -14.50
N ALA A 131 5.46 6.44 -14.92
CA ALA A 131 4.31 5.81 -14.31
C ALA A 131 3.42 5.14 -15.35
N CYS A 132 2.84 4.01 -14.98
CA CYS A 132 1.67 3.46 -15.66
C CYS A 132 0.42 3.60 -14.76
N LEU A 133 -0.74 3.36 -15.36
CA LEU A 133 -2.02 3.40 -14.66
C LEU A 133 -2.37 1.97 -14.21
N GLY A 134 -2.83 1.83 -12.97
CA GLY A 134 -3.40 0.60 -12.46
C GLY A 134 -4.92 0.58 -12.61
N ASN A 135 -5.56 -0.45 -12.07
CA ASN A 135 -7.01 -0.64 -12.18
C ASN A 135 -7.80 0.40 -11.37
N HIS A 136 -7.26 0.91 -10.26
CA HIS A 136 -7.97 1.91 -9.46
C HIS A 136 -8.17 3.24 -10.21
N GLU A 137 -7.21 3.65 -11.04
CA GLU A 137 -7.37 4.81 -11.93
C GLU A 137 -8.51 4.63 -12.94
N TYR A 138 -8.75 3.41 -13.42
CA TYR A 138 -9.86 3.11 -14.31
C TYR A 138 -11.22 3.12 -13.59
N TYR A 139 -11.23 2.76 -12.31
CA TYR A 139 -12.45 2.78 -11.48
C TYR A 139 -12.83 4.18 -10.99
N ALA A 140 -11.91 5.13 -11.01
CA ALA A 140 -12.15 6.52 -10.57
C ALA A 140 -13.19 7.27 -11.42
N SER A 141 -13.58 6.76 -12.60
CA SER A 141 -14.66 7.33 -13.40
C SER A 141 -15.37 6.30 -14.29
N SER A 142 -16.70 6.30 -14.25
CA SER A 142 -17.53 5.53 -15.19
C SER A 142 -17.63 6.20 -16.57
N LYS A 143 -17.37 7.51 -16.67
CA LYS A 143 -17.47 8.29 -17.92
C LYS A 143 -16.12 8.38 -18.62
N GLU A 144 -16.08 8.01 -19.89
CA GLU A 144 -14.85 7.93 -20.72
C GLU A 144 -14.08 9.27 -20.80
N ASN A 145 -14.80 10.39 -20.92
CA ASN A 145 -14.20 11.72 -20.95
C ASN A 145 -13.44 12.07 -19.66
N GLN A 146 -13.96 11.64 -18.51
CA GLN A 146 -13.35 11.90 -17.21
C GLN A 146 -12.20 10.92 -16.94
N LYS A 147 -12.25 9.67 -17.45
CA LYS A 147 -11.08 8.78 -17.48
C LYS A 147 -9.92 9.44 -18.22
N ASN A 148 -10.14 9.93 -19.44
CA ASN A 148 -9.09 10.60 -20.22
C ASN A 148 -8.50 11.84 -19.54
N SER A 149 -9.30 12.57 -18.76
CA SER A 149 -8.80 13.68 -17.95
C SER A 149 -7.95 13.21 -16.77
N ILE A 150 -8.34 12.13 -16.08
CA ILE A 150 -7.58 11.55 -14.97
C ILE A 150 -6.25 11.02 -15.48
N LYS A 151 -6.26 10.25 -16.57
CA LYS A 151 -5.06 9.76 -17.24
C LYS A 151 -4.09 10.90 -17.54
N ARG A 152 -4.55 11.93 -18.27
CA ARG A 152 -3.70 13.08 -18.63
C ARG A 152 -3.12 13.78 -17.42
N ARG A 153 -3.92 13.99 -16.36
CA ARG A 153 -3.44 14.62 -15.12
C ARG A 153 -2.37 13.78 -14.43
N ILE A 154 -2.59 12.48 -14.25
CA ILE A 154 -1.60 11.59 -13.64
C ILE A 154 -0.30 11.56 -14.45
N PHE A 155 -0.38 11.45 -15.78
CA PHE A 155 0.80 11.54 -16.63
C PHE A 155 1.49 12.92 -16.54
N THR A 156 0.73 14.00 -16.45
CA THR A 156 1.28 15.36 -16.26
C THR A 156 1.99 15.51 -14.89
N PHE A 157 1.58 14.74 -13.88
CA PHE A 157 2.16 14.80 -12.54
C PHE A 157 3.35 13.85 -12.37
N CYS A 158 3.25 12.63 -12.91
CA CYS A 158 4.23 11.57 -12.72
C CYS A 158 5.19 11.39 -13.89
N VAL A 159 4.92 11.98 -15.06
CA VAL A 159 5.79 11.91 -16.24
C VAL A 159 6.21 13.32 -16.62
N MET A 160 6.93 13.98 -15.72
CA MET A 160 7.69 15.19 -16.05
C MET A 160 8.92 15.34 -15.16
N LYS A 161 10.06 14.89 -15.68
CA LYS A 161 11.28 15.69 -15.87
C LYS A 161 12.19 15.03 -16.92
N PRO A 162 12.67 15.76 -17.94
CA PRO A 162 13.88 15.37 -18.67
C PRO A 162 15.13 15.51 -17.80
#